data_AF-A0A0F9A352-F1
#
_entry.id   AF-A0A0F9A352-F1
#
_cell.length_a   1.000
_cell.length_b   1.000
_cell.length_c   1.000
_cell.angle_alpha   90.00
_cell.angle_beta   90.00
_cell.angle_gamma   90.00
#
_symmetry.space_group_name_H-M   'P 1'
#
loop_
_entity.id
_entity.type
_entity.pdbx_description
1 polymer ?
#
loop_
_entity_poly.entity_id
_entity_poly.type
_entity_poly.pdbx_seq_one_letter_code
_entity_poly.pdbx_strand_id
1 'polypeptide(L)'
;MIHYKQKYHSRLLEMWNSEILSPLLRIIVFAIASYMMFRYNVILVITEIWRKRDVDWEADVHYYWRGIDFRIHNLRFDKELRIDEAQDLADWINSWVQYDPKRPSKKVAYLHGEGAHRHIHLQIHPNTIIIAFPIAA
;
A
#
# COMPACT_ATOMS: atom_id res chain seq x y z
N MET A 1 -8.41 9.98 -3.82
CA MET A 1 -9.55 9.06 -4.09
C MET A 1 -8.99 7.65 -4.20
N ILE A 2 -9.58 6.66 -3.51
CA ILE A 2 -9.13 5.26 -3.54
C ILE A 2 -10.05 4.50 -4.50
N HIS A 3 -9.47 3.78 -5.44
CA HIS A 3 -10.18 2.89 -6.35
C HIS A 3 -9.82 1.43 -6.05
N TYR A 4 -10.68 0.52 -6.46
CA TYR A 4 -10.47 -0.92 -6.36
C TYR A 4 -10.42 -1.51 -7.76
N LYS A 5 -9.55 -2.50 -7.98
CA LYS A 5 -9.46 -3.21 -9.25
C LYS A 5 -10.84 -3.71 -9.67
N GLN A 6 -11.30 -3.31 -10.86
CA GLN A 6 -12.70 -3.47 -11.30
C GLN A 6 -13.20 -4.92 -11.19
N LYS A 7 -12.38 -5.90 -11.61
CA LYS A 7 -12.71 -7.34 -11.53
C LYS A 7 -13.02 -7.82 -10.11
N TYR A 8 -12.50 -7.14 -9.08
CA TYR A 8 -12.62 -7.54 -7.67
C TYR A 8 -13.23 -6.45 -6.80
N HIS A 9 -13.92 -5.47 -7.40
CA HIS A 9 -14.34 -4.25 -6.71
C HIS A 9 -15.17 -4.52 -5.45
N SER A 10 -16.24 -5.33 -5.55
CA SER A 10 -17.12 -5.64 -4.41
C SER A 10 -16.37 -6.32 -3.27
N ARG A 11 -15.57 -7.34 -3.58
CA ARG A 11 -14.74 -8.06 -2.61
C ARG A 11 -13.73 -7.15 -1.92
N LEU A 12 -13.01 -6.33 -2.69
CA LEU A 12 -12.00 -5.43 -2.11
C LEU A 12 -12.64 -4.33 -1.27
N LEU A 13 -13.83 -3.84 -1.65
CA LEU A 13 -14.58 -2.88 -0.85
C LEU A 13 -15.07 -3.50 0.46
N GLU A 14 -15.56 -4.74 0.43
CA GLU A 14 -15.94 -5.48 1.64
C GLU A 14 -14.73 -5.67 2.57
N MET A 15 -13.60 -6.12 2.03
CA MET A 15 -12.34 -6.27 2.78
C MET A 15 -11.85 -4.94 3.36
N TRP A 16 -11.95 -3.86 2.58
CA TRP A 16 -11.58 -2.53 3.02
C TRP A 16 -12.41 -2.08 4.23
N ASN A 17 -13.70 -2.39 4.24
CA ASN A 17 -14.62 -2.01 5.31
C ASN A 17 -14.60 -2.98 6.51
N SER A 18 -13.99 -4.16 6.38
CA SER A 18 -13.89 -5.17 7.44
C SER A 18 -13.20 -4.63 8.70
N GLU A 19 -13.80 -4.87 9.87
CA GLU A 19 -13.25 -4.49 11.18
C GLU A 19 -11.89 -5.15 11.48
N ILE A 20 -11.56 -6.24 10.78
CA ILE A 20 -10.30 -6.97 10.93
C ILE A 20 -9.14 -6.22 10.26
N LEU A 21 -9.41 -5.41 9.24
CA LEU A 21 -8.37 -4.63 8.58
C LEU A 21 -7.83 -3.56 9.54
N SER A 22 -6.52 -3.54 9.72
CA SER A 22 -5.87 -2.60 10.64
C SER A 22 -6.27 -1.14 10.34
N PRO A 23 -6.75 -0.39 11.35
CA PRO A 23 -7.00 1.04 11.21
C PRO A 23 -5.76 1.82 10.79
N LEU A 24 -4.57 1.40 11.24
CA LEU A 24 -3.31 2.02 10.86
C LEU A 24 -3.02 1.87 9.36
N LEU A 25 -3.28 0.70 8.76
CA LEU A 25 -3.16 0.51 7.31
C LEU A 25 -4.08 1.47 6.56
N ARG A 26 -5.34 1.62 7.00
CA ARG A 26 -6.28 2.55 6.38
C ARG A 26 -5.75 3.99 6.43
N ILE A 27 -5.25 4.43 7.59
CA ILE A 27 -4.64 5.77 7.76
C ILE A 27 -3.47 5.96 6.78
N ILE A 28 -2.57 4.98 6.69
CA ILE A 28 -1.41 5.04 5.79
C ILE A 28 -1.87 5.15 4.33
N VAL A 29 -2.81 4.30 3.91
CA VAL A 29 -3.35 4.33 2.54
C VAL A 29 -4.08 5.63 2.23
N PHE A 30 -4.81 6.22 3.18
CA PHE A 30 -5.43 7.54 3.00
C PHE A 30 -4.39 8.66 2.83
N ALA A 31 -3.29 8.63 3.60
CA ALA A 31 -2.19 9.57 3.46
C ALA A 31 -1.54 9.45 2.07
N ILE A 32 -1.27 8.22 1.62
CA ILE A 32 -0.73 7.94 0.28
C ILE A 32 -1.69 8.44 -0.80
N ALA A 33 -2.98 8.07 -0.71
CA ALA A 33 -3.96 8.46 -1.72
C ALA A 33 -4.14 9.99 -1.81
N SER A 34 -4.00 10.70 -0.69
CA SER A 34 -4.02 12.15 -0.65
C SER A 34 -2.76 12.74 -1.29
N TYR A 35 -1.57 12.30 -0.85
CA TYR A 35 -0.28 12.73 -1.41
C TYR A 35 -0.23 12.53 -2.92
N MET A 36 -0.62 11.35 -3.40
CA MET A 36 -0.60 11.03 -4.83
C MET A 36 -1.58 11.89 -5.65
N MET A 37 -2.77 12.15 -5.11
CA MET A 37 -3.74 13.03 -5.76
C MET A 37 -3.19 14.45 -5.87
N PHE A 38 -2.66 15.02 -4.79
CA PHE A 38 -2.17 16.41 -4.79
C PHE A 38 -0.88 16.59 -5.59
N ARG A 39 0.06 15.64 -5.47
CA ARG A 39 1.39 15.79 -6.07
C ARG A 39 1.43 15.42 -7.55
N TYR A 40 0.67 14.40 -7.95
CA TYR A 40 0.77 13.80 -9.28
C TYR A 40 -0.56 13.76 -10.05
N ASN A 41 -1.67 14.15 -9.42
CA ASN A 41 -3.02 14.03 -9.99
C ASN A 41 -3.33 12.59 -10.47
N VAL A 42 -2.96 11.61 -9.64
CA VAL A 42 -3.14 10.18 -9.92
C VAL A 42 -4.01 9.53 -8.86
N ILE A 43 -4.58 8.37 -9.21
CA ILE A 43 -5.43 7.59 -8.31
C ILE A 43 -4.72 6.32 -7.88
N LEU A 44 -4.85 6.03 -6.59
CA LEU A 44 -4.42 4.77 -6.00
C LEU A 44 -5.47 3.70 -6.26
N VAL A 45 -5.03 2.57 -6.81
CA VAL A 45 -5.86 1.40 -7.11
C VAL A 45 -5.41 0.24 -6.24
N ILE A 46 -6.21 -0.12 -5.24
CA ILE A 46 -5.96 -1.31 -4.42
C ILE A 46 -6.18 -2.55 -5.29
N THR A 47 -5.21 -3.45 -5.28
CA THR A 47 -5.24 -4.71 -6.01
C THR A 47 -5.41 -5.91 -5.11
N GLU A 48 -4.96 -5.83 -3.86
CA GLU A 48 -5.01 -6.93 -2.90
C GLU A 48 -5.05 -6.42 -1.45
N ILE A 49 -5.83 -7.06 -0.58
CA ILE A 49 -5.85 -6.80 0.87
C ILE A 49 -5.60 -8.11 1.60
N TRP A 50 -6.43 -9.12 1.34
CA TRP A 50 -6.31 -10.44 1.96
C TRP A 50 -6.22 -11.55 0.91
N ARG A 51 -5.30 -12.48 1.16
CA ARG A 51 -5.08 -13.70 0.38
C ARG A 51 -5.25 -14.91 1.29
N LYS A 52 -5.82 -15.99 0.74
CA LYS A 52 -5.89 -17.28 1.43
C LYS A 52 -4.47 -17.81 1.61
N ARG A 53 -4.22 -18.49 2.73
CA ARG A 53 -2.96 -19.17 2.98
C ARG A 53 -2.84 -20.34 2.01
N ASP A 54 -1.97 -20.19 1.04
CA ASP A 54 -1.47 -21.29 0.22
C ASP A 54 -0.21 -21.87 0.89
N VAL A 55 0.18 -23.09 0.51
CA VAL A 55 0.91 -24.04 1.38
C VAL A 55 2.37 -23.66 1.69
N ASP A 56 2.92 -22.58 1.12
CA ASP A 56 4.38 -22.32 1.17
C ASP A 56 4.82 -21.00 1.84
N TRP A 57 3.93 -20.19 2.44
CA TRP A 57 4.32 -18.82 2.85
C TRP A 57 4.05 -18.53 4.34
N GLU A 58 5.02 -18.85 5.21
CA GLU A 58 5.00 -18.43 6.63
C GLU A 58 5.14 -16.91 6.82
N ALA A 59 5.46 -16.16 5.76
CA ALA A 59 5.74 -14.73 5.81
C ALA A 59 4.66 -13.83 5.18
N ASP A 60 3.56 -14.38 4.65
CA ASP A 60 2.56 -13.55 3.96
C ASP A 60 1.70 -12.73 4.94
N VAL A 61 1.98 -11.43 5.02
CA VAL A 61 1.25 -10.48 5.86
C VAL A 61 -0.20 -10.27 5.42
N HIS A 62 -0.56 -10.57 4.16
CA HIS A 62 -1.93 -10.45 3.67
C HIS A 62 -2.88 -11.39 4.39
N TYR A 63 -2.44 -12.63 4.67
CA TYR A 63 -3.24 -13.60 5.39
C TYR A 63 -3.67 -13.09 6.77
N TYR A 64 -2.80 -12.30 7.40
CA TYR A 64 -3.01 -11.68 8.70
C TYR A 64 -3.68 -10.29 8.63
N TRP A 65 -4.23 -9.88 7.48
CA TRP A 65 -4.84 -8.55 7.29
C TRP A 65 -3.89 -7.38 7.59
N ARG A 66 -2.59 -7.63 7.40
CA ARG A 66 -1.49 -6.69 7.62
C ARG A 66 -0.77 -6.30 6.34
N GLY A 67 -1.28 -6.74 5.19
CA GLY A 67 -0.74 -6.43 3.87
C GLY A 67 -1.76 -5.70 2.99
N ILE A 68 -1.31 -4.75 2.17
CA ILE A 68 -2.10 -4.17 1.08
C ILE A 68 -1.21 -4.00 -0.14
N ASP A 69 -1.64 -4.51 -1.29
CA ASP A 69 -1.01 -4.21 -2.56
C ASP A 69 -1.82 -3.16 -3.29
N PHE A 70 -1.13 -2.19 -3.87
CA PHE A 70 -1.77 -1.21 -4.74
C PHE A 70 -0.90 -0.83 -5.93
N ARG A 71 -1.59 -0.33 -6.95
CA ARG A 71 -1.03 0.32 -8.13
C ARG A 71 -1.41 1.77 -8.15
N ILE A 72 -0.71 2.52 -8.99
CA ILE A 72 -0.97 3.93 -9.17
C ILE A 72 -1.18 4.15 -10.65
N HIS A 73 -2.40 4.58 -10.99
CA HIS A 73 -2.80 4.87 -12.35
C HIS A 73 -2.93 6.37 -12.54
N ASN A 74 -2.20 6.89 -13.52
CA ASN A 74 -2.39 8.24 -14.01
C ASN A 74 -3.67 8.29 -14.85
N LEU A 75 -4.72 8.91 -14.31
CA LEU A 75 -6.02 9.01 -14.98
C LEU A 75 -5.96 9.73 -16.33
N ARG A 76 -4.98 10.62 -16.52
CA ARG A 76 -4.88 11.45 -17.73
C ARG A 76 -4.24 10.71 -18.90
N PHE A 77 -3.38 9.74 -18.62
CA PHE A 77 -2.55 9.10 -19.64
C PHE A 77 -2.69 7.58 -19.70
N ASP A 78 -3.51 6.98 -18.83
CA ASP A 78 -3.62 5.53 -18.63
C ASP A 78 -2.24 4.86 -18.48
N LYS A 79 -1.35 5.53 -17.74
CA LYS A 79 0.02 5.06 -17.49
C LYS A 79 0.20 4.78 -16.01
N GLU A 80 0.84 3.65 -15.71
CA GLU A 80 1.36 3.38 -14.38
C GLU A 80 2.55 4.31 -14.07
N LEU A 81 2.86 4.48 -12.79
CA LEU A 81 4.07 5.21 -12.38
C LEU A 81 5.33 4.61 -13.02
N ARG A 82 6.29 5.50 -13.31
CA ARG A 82 7.63 5.08 -13.67
C ARG A 82 8.31 4.41 -12.47
N ILE A 83 9.34 3.60 -12.74
CA ILE A 83 9.99 2.79 -11.68
C ILE A 83 10.65 3.67 -10.60
N ASP A 84 11.24 4.78 -11.01
CA ASP A 84 11.80 5.82 -10.13
C ASP A 84 10.70 6.41 -9.25
N GLU A 85 9.57 6.81 -9.82
CA GLU A 85 8.44 7.38 -9.07
C GLU A 85 7.82 6.40 -8.07
N ALA A 86 7.72 5.12 -8.44
CA ALA A 86 7.21 4.09 -7.56
C ALA A 86 8.19 3.81 -6.40
N GLN A 87 9.49 3.83 -6.67
CA GLN A 87 10.53 3.69 -5.65
C GLN A 87 10.55 4.91 -4.71
N ASP A 88 10.48 6.12 -5.26
CA ASP A 88 10.39 7.36 -4.49
C ASP A 88 9.18 7.37 -3.57
N LEU A 89 8.03 6.85 -4.03
CA LEU A 89 6.87 6.71 -3.19
C LEU A 89 7.10 5.71 -2.04
N ALA A 90 7.71 4.55 -2.32
CA ALA A 90 8.03 3.58 -1.28
C ALA A 90 8.97 4.18 -0.23
N ASP A 91 10.00 4.91 -0.66
CA ASP A 91 10.94 5.57 0.24
C ASP A 91 10.28 6.72 1.01
N TRP A 92 9.39 7.49 0.36
CA TRP A 92 8.56 8.48 1.04
C TRP A 92 7.73 7.84 2.15
N ILE A 93 7.01 6.73 1.90
CA ILE A 93 6.24 6.03 2.95
C ILE A 93 7.15 5.60 4.11
N ASN A 94 8.29 4.99 3.80
CA ASN A 94 9.25 4.51 4.81
C ASN A 94 9.96 5.64 5.57
N SER A 95 9.92 6.88 5.08
CA SER A 95 10.51 8.03 5.78
C SER A 95 9.68 8.47 6.99
N TRP A 96 8.39 8.13 7.03
CA TRP A 96 7.46 8.60 8.06
C TRP A 96 6.68 7.47 8.75
N VAL A 97 6.80 6.22 8.30
CA VAL A 97 6.30 5.02 8.99
C VAL A 97 7.42 4.03 9.23
N GLN A 98 7.56 3.55 10.47
CA GLN A 98 8.51 2.50 10.83
C GLN A 98 7.79 1.16 11.03
N TYR A 99 8.30 0.09 10.42
CA TYR A 99 7.69 -1.25 10.50
C TYR A 99 7.66 -1.79 11.93
N ASP A 100 8.80 -1.87 12.59
CA ASP A 100 8.94 -2.21 14.01
C ASP A 100 10.24 -1.57 14.50
N PRO A 101 10.23 -0.71 15.54
CA PRO A 101 11.44 -0.10 16.08
C PRO A 101 12.55 -1.08 16.46
N LYS A 102 12.20 -2.32 16.81
CA LYS A 102 13.17 -3.39 17.13
C LYS A 102 13.69 -4.14 15.89
N ARG A 103 13.14 -3.85 14.70
CA ARG A 103 13.54 -4.46 13.41
C ARG A 103 13.74 -3.38 12.34
N PRO A 104 14.71 -2.46 12.52
CA PRO A 104 14.89 -1.30 11.65
C PRO A 104 15.22 -1.63 10.19
N SER A 105 15.70 -2.86 9.90
CA SER A 105 15.94 -3.32 8.53
C SER A 105 14.66 -3.70 7.76
N LYS A 106 13.53 -3.87 8.46
CA LYS A 106 12.23 -4.13 7.82
C LYS A 106 11.57 -2.81 7.45
N LYS A 107 11.12 -2.72 6.19
CA LYS A 107 10.38 -1.59 5.65
C LYS A 107 8.88 -1.85 5.72
N VAL A 108 8.10 -0.78 5.65
CA VAL A 108 6.64 -0.79 5.56
C VAL A 108 6.21 -0.90 4.10
N ALA A 109 6.88 -0.17 3.20
CA ALA A 109 6.56 -0.16 1.79
C ALA A 109 7.70 -0.75 0.95
N TYR A 110 7.35 -1.53 -0.07
CA TYR A 110 8.27 -2.10 -1.03
C TYR A 110 7.68 -2.01 -2.44
N LEU A 111 8.54 -1.77 -3.42
CA LEU A 111 8.20 -2.00 -4.81
C LEU A 111 8.40 -3.50 -5.13
N HIS A 112 7.33 -4.17 -5.57
CA HIS A 112 7.35 -5.60 -5.91
C HIS A 112 6.85 -5.84 -7.33
N GLY A 113 7.22 -7.01 -7.87
CA GLY A 113 6.80 -7.49 -9.19
C GLY A 113 7.56 -6.83 -10.34
N GLU A 114 7.31 -7.34 -11.55
CA GLU A 114 7.95 -6.89 -12.79
C GLU A 114 6.90 -6.61 -13.87
N GLY A 115 7.23 -5.75 -14.84
CA GLY A 115 6.36 -5.40 -15.96
C GLY A 115 4.94 -5.05 -15.50
N ALA A 116 3.94 -5.73 -16.08
CA ALA A 116 2.53 -5.53 -15.74
C ALA A 116 2.12 -6.10 -14.37
N HIS A 117 3.01 -6.75 -13.61
CA HIS A 117 2.78 -7.21 -12.24
C HIS A 117 3.34 -6.26 -11.18
N ARG A 118 3.98 -5.16 -11.58
CA ARG A 118 4.55 -4.19 -10.67
C ARG A 118 3.47 -3.57 -9.76
N HIS A 119 3.76 -3.46 -8.47
CA HIS A 119 2.88 -2.85 -7.47
C HIS A 119 3.69 -2.42 -6.24
N ILE A 120 3.11 -1.55 -5.41
CA ILE A 120 3.63 -1.27 -4.07
C ILE A 120 2.95 -2.24 -3.11
N HIS A 121 3.78 -2.97 -2.36
CA HIS A 121 3.36 -3.79 -1.24
C HIS A 121 3.53 -2.99 0.05
N LEU A 122 2.44 -2.78 0.78
CA LEU A 122 2.45 -2.30 2.15
C LEU A 122 2.35 -3.47 3.11
N GLN A 123 3.15 -3.41 4.16
CA GLN A 123 3.06 -4.33 5.29
C GLN A 123 3.19 -3.59 6.62
N ILE A 124 2.46 -4.06 7.61
CA ILE A 124 2.56 -3.57 8.99
C ILE A 124 2.80 -4.70 9.98
N HIS A 125 3.19 -4.30 11.19
CA HIS A 125 3.40 -5.13 12.36
C HIS A 125 2.59 -4.54 13.55
N PRO A 126 2.28 -5.32 14.60
CA PRO A 126 1.68 -4.78 15.81
C PRO A 126 2.48 -3.64 16.47
N ASN A 127 3.79 -3.57 16.20
CA ASN A 127 4.67 -2.51 16.70
C ASN A 127 4.95 -1.40 15.66
N THR A 128 4.22 -1.35 14.54
CA THR A 128 4.38 -0.28 13.55
C THR A 128 4.00 1.06 14.17
N ILE A 129 4.84 2.07 13.93
CA ILE A 129 4.63 3.42 14.43
C ILE A 129 4.72 4.45 13.30
N ILE A 130 4.00 5.55 13.46
CA ILE A 130 4.16 6.76 12.65
C ILE A 130 5.27 7.58 13.32
N ILE A 131 6.37 7.82 12.60
CA ILE A 131 7.52 8.59 13.09
C ILE A 131 7.27 10.09 12.94
N ALA A 132 6.63 10.46 11.83
CA ALA A 132 6.22 11.83 11.52
C ALA A 132 4.96 11.76 10.69
N PHE A 133 4.09 12.77 10.74
CA PHE A 133 3.04 12.88 9.72
C PHE A 133 3.62 13.56 8.48
N PRO A 134 3.37 13.04 7.27
CA PRO A 134 3.79 13.72 6.07
C PRO A 134 2.98 15.01 5.93
N ILE A 135 3.62 16.14 6.19
CA ILE A 135 3.05 17.45 5.88
C ILE A 135 3.21 17.60 4.37
N ALA A 136 2.11 17.80 3.65
CA ALA A 136 2.16 18.16 2.25
C ALA A 136 2.82 19.54 2.14
N ALA A 137 4.10 19.56 1.79
CA ALA A 137 4.85 20.76 1.44
C ALA A 137 4.53 21.20 0.01
#